data_AF-A0A435SZ38-F1
#
_entry.id   AF-A0A435SZ38-F1
#
_cell.length_a   1.000
_cell.length_b   1.000
_cell.length_c   1.000
_cell.angle_alpha   90.00
_cell.angle_beta   90.00
_cell.angle_gamma   90.00
#
_symmetry.space_group_name_H-M   'P 1'
#
loop_
_entity.id
_entity.type
_entity.pdbx_description
1 polymer ?
#
loop_
_entity_poly.entity_id
_entity_poly.type
_entity_poly.pdbx_seq_one_letter_code
_entity_poly.pdbx_strand_id
1 'polypeptide(L)'
;MTEFFASCDCASPEYQESLLALVVQTDSEDYWSKIFRVTNLLGAGTTPNRAKILELHTWLTHFWRSDKGILYIADDSGEVHESAESGLTSRIVSEGRAITFVWGLSDQEVYAVGDAGVVFLWNGKTWTAISDPLGDRLYGASKAADGSLYVCGQAGHFWRRTDSRWQRIELPTNRRLTATFATPDSTVWV
;
A
#
# COMPACT_ATOMS: atom_id res chain seq x y z
N MET A 1 -29.24 -14.38 -11.25
CA MET A 1 -27.77 -14.35 -11.34
C MET A 1 -27.35 -13.16 -10.50
N THR A 2 -26.67 -13.38 -9.37
CA THR A 2 -26.22 -12.28 -8.50
C THR A 2 -25.21 -11.44 -9.28
N GLU A 3 -25.44 -10.13 -9.33
CA GLU A 3 -24.58 -9.20 -10.05
C GLU A 3 -23.43 -8.81 -9.12
N PHE A 4 -22.20 -9.20 -9.49
CA PHE A 4 -21.01 -8.85 -8.73
C PHE A 4 -20.33 -7.63 -9.35
N PHE A 5 -20.03 -6.64 -8.53
CA PHE A 5 -19.16 -5.52 -8.87
C PHE A 5 -17.73 -5.86 -8.45
N ALA A 6 -16.76 -5.42 -9.24
CA ALA A 6 -15.35 -5.62 -8.92
C ALA A 6 -14.56 -4.34 -9.17
N SER A 7 -13.65 -4.01 -8.26
CA SER A 7 -12.64 -2.98 -8.43
C SER A 7 -11.24 -3.60 -8.41
N CYS A 8 -10.29 -2.94 -9.07
CA CYS A 8 -8.88 -3.23 -8.94
C CYS A 8 -8.25 -2.11 -8.11
N ASP A 9 -7.80 -2.44 -6.91
CA ASP A 9 -7.41 -1.44 -5.91
C ASP A 9 -5.88 -1.28 -5.84
N CYS A 10 -5.13 -2.29 -6.28
CA CYS A 10 -3.66 -2.23 -6.38
C CYS A 10 -3.14 -3.26 -7.39
N ALA A 11 -2.05 -2.93 -8.10
CA ALA A 11 -1.32 -3.88 -8.90
C ALA A 11 0.19 -3.63 -8.77
N SER A 12 0.98 -4.69 -8.80
CA SER A 12 2.44 -4.62 -8.71
C SER A 12 3.09 -5.59 -9.69
N PRO A 13 4.10 -5.18 -10.45
CA PRO A 13 4.86 -6.11 -11.27
C PRO A 13 5.56 -7.16 -10.39
N GLU A 14 5.71 -8.35 -10.93
CA GLU A 14 6.49 -9.45 -10.35
C GLU A 14 7.58 -9.88 -11.36
N TYR A 15 8.36 -10.91 -11.03
CA TYR A 15 9.39 -11.46 -11.90
C TYR A 15 8.79 -12.12 -13.16
N GLN A 16 9.57 -12.21 -14.25
CA GLN A 16 9.26 -13.02 -15.44
C GLN A 16 7.90 -12.72 -16.10
N GLU A 17 7.61 -11.45 -16.37
CA GLU A 17 6.41 -11.01 -17.10
C GLU A 17 5.08 -11.33 -16.39
N SER A 18 5.11 -11.45 -15.05
CA SER A 18 3.90 -11.53 -14.24
C SER A 18 3.60 -10.21 -13.52
N LEU A 19 2.34 -10.04 -13.13
CA LEU A 19 1.93 -9.02 -12.17
C LEU A 19 1.03 -9.64 -11.10
N LEU A 20 0.99 -9.00 -9.95
CA LEU A 20 -0.01 -9.23 -8.93
C LEU A 20 -1.09 -8.16 -9.05
N ALA A 21 -2.35 -8.55 -8.91
CA ALA A 21 -3.50 -7.63 -8.91
C ALA A 21 -4.40 -7.94 -7.71
N LEU A 22 -4.69 -6.91 -6.93
CA LEU A 22 -5.70 -6.93 -5.88
C LEU A 22 -7.05 -6.56 -6.49
N VAL A 23 -8.00 -7.47 -6.35
CA VAL A 23 -9.38 -7.29 -6.81
C VAL A 23 -10.30 -7.42 -5.60
N VAL A 24 -11.10 -6.39 -5.36
CA VAL A 24 -12.19 -6.43 -4.37
C VAL A 24 -13.48 -6.69 -5.14
N GLN A 25 -14.24 -7.70 -4.70
CA GLN A 25 -15.53 -8.06 -5.30
C GLN A 25 -16.63 -7.90 -4.26
N THR A 26 -17.78 -7.37 -4.66
CA THR A 26 -18.95 -7.24 -3.80
C THR A 26 -20.24 -7.47 -4.58
N ASP A 27 -21.28 -7.97 -3.91
CA ASP A 27 -22.65 -8.06 -4.43
C ASP A 27 -23.62 -7.11 -3.71
N SER A 28 -23.10 -6.09 -3.02
CA SER A 28 -23.78 -5.14 -2.12
C SER A 28 -24.16 -5.65 -0.73
N GLU A 29 -24.20 -6.97 -0.51
CA GLU A 29 -24.47 -7.56 0.81
C GLU A 29 -23.18 -8.10 1.44
N ASP A 30 -22.28 -8.62 0.62
CA ASP A 30 -21.02 -9.22 1.03
C ASP A 30 -19.85 -8.76 0.15
N TYR A 31 -18.62 -9.01 0.60
CA TYR A 31 -17.42 -8.67 -0.14
C TYR A 31 -16.26 -9.64 0.11
N TRP A 32 -15.40 -9.82 -0.91
CA TRP A 32 -14.14 -10.55 -0.78
C TRP A 32 -13.04 -9.83 -1.52
N SER A 33 -11.87 -9.80 -0.89
CA SER A 33 -10.65 -9.33 -1.52
C SER A 33 -9.81 -10.50 -1.97
N LYS A 34 -9.28 -10.41 -3.20
CA LYS A 34 -8.51 -11.47 -3.83
C LYS A 34 -7.25 -10.89 -4.42
N ILE A 35 -6.11 -11.53 -4.17
CA ILE A 35 -4.89 -11.24 -4.92
C ILE A 35 -4.72 -12.33 -5.96
N PHE A 36 -4.56 -11.89 -7.21
CA PHE A 36 -4.31 -12.75 -8.34
C PHE A 36 -2.90 -12.54 -8.86
N ARG A 37 -2.23 -13.64 -9.22
CA ARG A 37 -1.07 -13.61 -10.10
C ARG A 37 -1.55 -13.72 -11.54
N VAL A 38 -1.15 -12.78 -12.37
CA VAL A 38 -1.45 -12.75 -13.81
C VAL A 38 -0.15 -12.97 -14.58
N THR A 39 -0.16 -13.91 -15.52
CA THR A 39 0.99 -14.31 -16.36
C THR A 39 0.57 -14.33 -17.83
N ASN A 40 1.53 -14.54 -18.75
CA ASN A 40 1.32 -14.53 -20.20
C ASN A 40 0.76 -13.19 -20.70
N LEU A 41 1.34 -12.08 -20.25
CA LEU A 41 0.84 -10.72 -20.53
C LEU A 41 1.28 -10.17 -21.88
N LEU A 42 2.45 -10.58 -22.41
CA LEU A 42 3.14 -9.89 -23.50
C LEU A 42 3.18 -10.68 -24.82
N GLY A 43 2.68 -11.92 -24.87
CA GLY A 43 2.69 -12.76 -26.06
C GLY A 43 1.57 -12.44 -27.05
N ALA A 44 1.90 -12.22 -28.32
CA ALA A 44 0.88 -12.10 -29.36
C ALA A 44 0.08 -13.41 -29.47
N GLY A 45 -1.24 -13.35 -29.29
CA GLY A 45 -2.13 -14.52 -29.31
C GLY A 45 -2.12 -15.37 -28.03
N THR A 46 -1.46 -14.92 -26.96
CA THR A 46 -1.56 -15.59 -25.65
C THR A 46 -2.74 -15.05 -24.85
N THR A 47 -3.48 -15.94 -24.18
CA THR A 47 -4.50 -15.55 -23.21
C THR A 47 -3.85 -15.37 -21.84
N PRO A 48 -4.05 -14.22 -21.17
CA PRO A 48 -3.55 -14.02 -19.81
C PRO A 48 -4.08 -15.12 -18.88
N ASN A 49 -3.17 -15.76 -18.15
CA ASN A 49 -3.54 -16.74 -17.13
C ASN A 49 -3.62 -16.05 -15.77
N ARG A 50 -4.72 -16.27 -15.05
CA ARG A 50 -5.01 -15.67 -13.74
C ARG A 50 -5.13 -16.76 -12.68
N ALA A 51 -4.16 -16.82 -11.77
CA ALA A 51 -4.16 -17.72 -10.62
C ALA A 51 -4.48 -16.93 -9.33
N LYS A 52 -5.47 -17.37 -8.56
CA LYS A 52 -5.79 -16.79 -7.24
C LYS A 52 -4.72 -17.25 -6.24
N ILE A 53 -4.03 -16.31 -5.60
CA ILE A 53 -3.00 -16.60 -4.60
C ILE A 53 -3.47 -16.31 -3.18
N LEU A 54 -4.48 -15.45 -3.03
CA LEU A 54 -5.08 -15.11 -1.75
C LEU A 54 -6.56 -14.78 -1.92
N GLU A 55 -7.37 -15.12 -0.92
CA GLU A 55 -8.76 -14.68 -0.77
C GLU A 55 -9.01 -14.44 0.72
N LEU A 56 -9.53 -13.26 1.05
CA LEU A 56 -9.88 -12.86 2.41
C LEU A 56 -11.28 -12.25 2.44
N HIS A 57 -11.98 -12.52 3.54
CA HIS A 57 -13.27 -11.90 3.87
C HIS A 57 -13.02 -10.59 4.64
N THR A 58 -12.27 -9.70 4.02
CA THR A 58 -11.80 -8.42 4.57
C THR A 58 -11.56 -7.47 3.39
N TRP A 59 -11.77 -6.17 3.57
CA TRP A 59 -11.52 -5.20 2.51
C TRP A 59 -10.03 -4.85 2.50
N LEU A 60 -9.29 -5.42 1.55
CA LEU A 60 -7.89 -5.09 1.36
C LEU A 60 -7.79 -3.79 0.57
N THR A 61 -6.90 -2.91 0.98
CA THR A 61 -6.79 -1.55 0.46
C THR A 61 -5.57 -1.36 -0.44
N HIS A 62 -4.46 -2.04 -0.11
CA HIS A 62 -3.20 -1.93 -0.84
C HIS A 62 -2.31 -3.13 -0.54
N PHE A 63 -1.34 -3.42 -1.41
CA PHE A 63 -0.25 -4.32 -1.07
C PHE A 63 1.08 -3.85 -1.65
N TRP A 64 2.17 -4.28 -1.02
CA TRP A 64 3.53 -4.15 -1.54
C TRP A 64 4.25 -5.48 -1.43
N ARG A 65 5.07 -5.78 -2.43
CA ARG A 65 5.89 -6.99 -2.49
C ARG A 65 7.35 -6.61 -2.34
N SER A 66 8.01 -7.19 -1.34
CA SER A 66 9.45 -7.06 -1.17
C SER A 66 10.24 -7.77 -2.27
N ASP A 67 11.54 -7.47 -2.35
CA ASP A 67 12.51 -8.16 -3.20
C ASP A 67 12.58 -9.68 -2.90
N LYS A 68 12.45 -10.06 -1.63
CA LYS A 68 12.36 -11.46 -1.18
C LYS A 68 11.01 -12.13 -1.47
N GLY A 69 10.05 -11.39 -2.02
CA GLY A 69 8.75 -11.92 -2.41
C GLY A 69 7.71 -11.99 -1.29
N ILE A 70 8.01 -11.45 -0.11
CA ILE A 70 7.03 -11.27 0.98
C ILE A 70 6.04 -10.18 0.57
N LEU A 71 4.75 -10.48 0.67
CA LEU A 71 3.65 -9.52 0.53
C LEU A 71 3.32 -8.89 1.87
N TYR A 72 3.26 -7.56 1.87
CA TYR A 72 2.69 -6.74 2.92
C TYR A 72 1.37 -6.19 2.40
N ILE A 73 0.26 -6.51 3.06
CA ILE A 73 -1.08 -6.28 2.56
C ILE A 73 -1.86 -5.50 3.61
N ALA A 74 -2.30 -4.30 3.27
CA ALA A 74 -3.07 -3.43 4.14
C ALA A 74 -4.58 -3.69 4.01
N ASP A 75 -5.32 -3.42 5.09
CA ASP A 75 -6.79 -3.51 5.09
C ASP A 75 -7.50 -2.30 5.72
N ASP A 76 -8.83 -2.34 5.65
CA ASP A 76 -9.73 -1.30 6.16
C ASP A 76 -9.93 -1.32 7.67
N SER A 77 -9.62 -2.43 8.33
CA SER A 77 -9.72 -2.59 9.78
C SER A 77 -8.52 -2.03 10.55
N GLY A 78 -7.41 -1.79 9.83
CA GLY A 78 -6.19 -1.22 10.36
C GLY A 78 -5.07 -2.25 10.60
N GLU A 79 -5.18 -3.42 9.97
CA GLU A 79 -4.14 -4.44 10.00
C GLU A 79 -3.23 -4.37 8.77
N VAL A 80 -2.01 -4.86 8.95
CA VAL A 80 -1.14 -5.24 7.83
C VAL A 80 -0.83 -6.74 7.95
N HIS A 81 -1.18 -7.48 6.90
CA HIS A 81 -0.93 -8.90 6.74
C HIS A 81 0.40 -9.13 6.02
N GLU A 82 1.20 -10.07 6.54
CA GLU A 82 2.47 -10.48 5.97
C GLU A 82 2.37 -11.92 5.45
N SER A 83 2.75 -12.17 4.20
CA SER A 83 2.79 -13.54 3.66
C SER A 83 3.98 -14.33 4.21
N ALA A 84 3.73 -15.51 4.75
CA ALA A 84 4.75 -16.49 5.10
C ALA A 84 4.43 -17.85 4.48
N GLU A 85 5.42 -18.76 4.47
CA GLU A 85 5.22 -20.14 4.00
C GLU A 85 4.12 -20.88 4.78
N SER A 86 3.97 -20.56 6.06
CA SER A 86 2.94 -21.11 6.94
C SER A 86 1.55 -20.47 6.77
N GLY A 87 1.40 -19.48 5.89
CA GLY A 87 0.18 -18.69 5.72
C GLY A 87 0.38 -17.21 6.08
N LEU A 88 -0.73 -16.47 6.17
CA LEU A 88 -0.69 -15.05 6.52
C LEU A 88 -0.51 -14.83 8.02
N THR A 89 0.31 -13.85 8.37
CA THR A 89 0.39 -13.31 9.73
C THR A 89 -0.17 -11.89 9.74
N SER A 90 -1.23 -11.66 10.51
CA SER A 90 -1.90 -10.37 10.64
C SER A 90 -1.38 -9.61 11.86
N ARG A 91 -1.19 -8.30 11.73
CA ARG A 91 -0.77 -7.43 12.83
C ARG A 91 -1.58 -6.14 12.78
N ILE A 92 -2.19 -5.79 13.91
CA ILE A 92 -2.84 -4.49 14.09
C ILE A 92 -1.75 -3.41 14.05
N VAL A 93 -1.87 -2.48 13.09
CA VAL A 93 -0.98 -1.32 12.94
C VAL A 93 -1.66 -0.07 13.49
N SER A 94 -2.95 0.09 13.21
CA SER A 94 -3.76 1.20 13.71
C SER A 94 -5.17 0.75 14.04
N GLU A 95 -5.47 0.54 15.32
CA GLU A 95 -6.74 -0.02 15.80
C GLU A 95 -7.98 0.72 15.26
N GLY A 96 -8.80 0.02 14.46
CA GLY A 96 -10.05 0.53 13.90
C GLY A 96 -9.89 1.66 12.87
N ARG A 97 -8.69 1.83 12.28
CA ARG A 97 -8.40 2.87 11.28
C ARG A 97 -7.72 2.23 10.08
N ALA A 98 -8.39 2.27 8.94
CA ALA A 98 -7.88 1.73 7.69
C ALA A 98 -6.44 2.16 7.41
N ILE A 99 -5.60 1.19 7.04
CA ILE A 99 -4.32 1.46 6.41
C ILE A 99 -4.63 1.56 4.91
N THR A 100 -4.37 2.71 4.30
CA THR A 100 -4.73 2.97 2.89
C THR A 100 -3.58 2.67 1.94
N PHE A 101 -2.35 2.60 2.46
CA PHE A 101 -1.15 2.45 1.68
C PHE A 101 -0.06 1.76 2.49
N VAL A 102 0.65 0.84 1.83
CA VAL A 102 1.82 0.14 2.37
C VAL A 102 2.88 0.05 1.28
N TRP A 103 4.12 0.37 1.62
CA TRP A 103 5.27 0.37 0.71
C TRP A 103 6.58 0.27 1.49
N GLY A 104 7.62 -0.35 0.93
CA GLY A 104 8.90 -0.49 1.62
C GLY A 104 10.11 -0.42 0.70
N LEU A 105 11.28 -0.40 1.35
CA LEU A 105 12.59 -0.54 0.70
C LEU A 105 13.14 -1.96 0.85
N SER A 106 12.76 -2.65 1.93
CA SER A 106 13.15 -4.02 2.24
C SER A 106 12.16 -4.63 3.24
N ASP A 107 12.34 -5.92 3.58
CA ASP A 107 11.62 -6.59 4.66
C ASP A 107 11.93 -6.04 6.07
N GLN A 108 12.93 -5.16 6.18
CA GLN A 108 13.33 -4.49 7.43
C GLN A 108 12.93 -3.01 7.46
N GLU A 109 12.35 -2.49 6.39
CA GLU A 109 11.96 -1.08 6.29
C GLU A 109 10.71 -0.96 5.39
N VAL A 110 9.55 -1.13 6.03
CA VAL A 110 8.23 -0.98 5.39
C VAL A 110 7.45 0.12 6.09
N TYR A 111 6.84 0.99 5.30
CA TYR A 111 6.00 2.08 5.76
C TYR A 111 4.53 1.78 5.51
N ALA A 112 3.69 2.20 6.45
CA ALA A 112 2.25 2.16 6.32
C ALA A 112 1.66 3.52 6.73
N VAL A 113 0.64 3.96 5.99
CA VAL A 113 -0.12 5.19 6.27
C VAL A 113 -1.61 4.94 6.04
N GLY A 114 -2.46 5.78 6.61
CA GLY A 114 -3.90 5.56 6.53
C GLY A 114 -4.76 6.65 7.15
N ASP A 115 -5.94 6.23 7.61
CA ASP A 115 -7.01 7.07 8.13
C ASP A 115 -6.65 7.84 9.40
N ALA A 116 -5.70 7.32 10.18
CA ALA A 116 -5.22 7.98 11.38
C ALA A 116 -4.34 9.21 11.09
N GLY A 117 -3.89 9.41 9.84
CA GLY A 117 -2.93 10.46 9.50
C GLY A 117 -1.54 10.25 10.10
N VAL A 118 -1.27 9.05 10.62
CA VAL A 118 -0.01 8.64 11.26
C VAL A 118 0.83 7.84 10.28
N VAL A 119 2.15 8.00 10.37
CA VAL A 119 3.12 7.23 9.61
C VAL A 119 3.70 6.14 10.50
N PHE A 120 3.56 4.88 10.08
CA PHE A 120 4.07 3.71 10.77
C PHE A 120 5.27 3.14 10.03
N LEU A 121 6.23 2.59 10.78
CA LEU A 121 7.42 1.92 10.27
C LEU A 121 7.52 0.50 10.84
N TRP A 122 7.67 -0.48 9.96
CA TRP A 122 8.08 -1.84 10.25
C TRP A 122 9.59 -1.95 10.19
N ASN A 123 10.20 -2.45 11.26
CA ASN A 123 11.65 -2.65 11.37
C ASN A 123 12.09 -4.11 11.16
N GLY A 124 11.24 -4.96 10.57
CA GLY A 124 11.46 -6.41 10.47
C GLY A 124 10.91 -7.22 11.64
N LYS A 125 10.44 -6.56 12.72
CA LYS A 125 9.93 -7.24 13.92
C LYS A 125 8.66 -6.63 14.49
N THR A 126 8.57 -5.30 14.48
CA THR A 126 7.44 -4.57 15.06
C THR A 126 7.11 -3.34 14.24
N TRP A 127 5.82 -2.98 14.24
CA TRP A 127 5.32 -1.72 13.72
C TRP A 127 5.44 -0.64 14.80
N THR A 128 5.92 0.54 14.44
CA THR A 128 6.04 1.68 15.36
C THR A 128 5.58 2.95 14.66
N ALA A 129 4.77 3.76 15.34
CA ALA A 129 4.44 5.10 14.88
C ALA A 129 5.69 5.99 14.92
N ILE A 130 6.03 6.62 13.79
CA ILE A 130 7.17 7.53 13.64
C ILE A 130 6.75 8.99 13.43
N SER A 131 5.47 9.27 13.61
CA SER A 131 4.87 10.61 13.59
C SER A 131 3.70 10.66 14.58
N ASP A 132 3.41 11.87 15.07
CA ASP A 132 2.05 12.20 15.50
C ASP A 132 1.12 12.28 14.27
N PRO A 133 -0.21 12.44 14.44
CA PRO A 133 -1.10 12.72 13.31
C PRO A 133 -0.64 13.95 12.51
N LEU A 134 -0.33 13.76 11.23
CA LEU A 134 0.14 14.80 10.30
C LEU A 134 -1.01 15.49 9.56
N GLY A 135 -2.24 15.33 10.03
CA GLY A 135 -3.46 15.78 9.38
C GLY A 135 -4.51 14.68 9.38
N ASP A 136 -5.43 14.76 8.42
CA ASP A 136 -6.42 13.70 8.19
C ASP A 136 -5.77 12.48 7.49
N ARG A 137 -6.52 11.78 6.63
CA ARG A 137 -6.10 10.59 5.91
C ARG A 137 -4.89 10.84 4.99
N LEU A 138 -3.88 9.98 5.10
CA LEU A 138 -2.75 9.89 4.17
C LEU A 138 -3.01 8.80 3.12
N TYR A 139 -2.41 8.92 1.94
CA TYR A 139 -2.64 7.99 0.81
C TYR A 139 -1.37 7.49 0.13
N GLY A 140 -0.22 8.13 0.37
CA GLY A 140 1.02 7.76 -0.30
C GLY A 140 2.23 8.12 0.53
N ALA A 141 3.29 7.32 0.35
CA ALA A 141 4.59 7.55 0.94
C ALA A 141 5.70 7.18 -0.06
N SER A 142 6.80 7.93 -0.05
CA SER A 142 7.98 7.66 -0.86
C SER A 142 9.24 8.17 -0.17
N LYS A 143 10.37 7.46 -0.28
CA LYS A 143 11.66 7.91 0.23
C LYS A 143 12.57 8.35 -0.92
N ALA A 144 13.11 9.55 -0.82
CA ALA A 144 14.08 10.07 -1.78
C ALA A 144 15.48 9.50 -1.52
N ALA A 145 16.37 9.60 -2.52
CA ALA A 145 17.74 9.07 -2.42
C ALA A 145 18.58 9.77 -1.33
N ASP A 146 18.23 11.01 -0.97
CA ASP A 146 18.82 11.73 0.17
C ASP A 146 18.37 11.20 1.55
N GLY A 147 17.48 10.20 1.58
CA GLY A 147 16.95 9.59 2.79
C GLY A 147 15.69 10.26 3.34
N SER A 148 15.25 11.38 2.76
CA SER A 148 14.03 12.07 3.16
C SER A 148 12.79 11.24 2.85
N LEU A 149 11.90 11.10 3.83
CA LEU A 149 10.60 10.45 3.63
C LEU A 149 9.54 11.50 3.33
N TYR A 150 8.75 11.28 2.30
CA TYR A 150 7.63 12.13 1.93
C TYR A 150 6.33 11.38 2.10
N VAL A 151 5.30 12.06 2.59
CA VAL A 151 3.94 11.53 2.67
C VAL A 151 2.94 12.55 2.16
N CYS A 152 1.90 12.07 1.48
CA CYS A 152 0.84 12.89 0.91
C CYS A 152 -0.55 12.41 1.34
N GLY A 153 -1.52 13.32 1.37
CA GLY A 153 -2.82 13.02 1.95
C GLY A 153 -3.96 13.91 1.49
N GLN A 154 -5.04 13.82 2.26
CA GLN A 154 -6.24 14.64 2.16
C GLN A 154 -5.88 16.13 2.31
N ALA A 155 -6.72 17.02 1.78
CA ALA A 155 -6.63 18.47 2.00
C ALA A 155 -5.27 19.11 1.60
N GLY A 156 -4.55 18.54 0.64
CA GLY A 156 -3.23 19.01 0.21
C GLY A 156 -2.12 18.75 1.24
N HIS A 157 -2.34 17.87 2.22
CA HIS A 157 -1.29 17.49 3.16
C HIS A 157 -0.11 16.88 2.42
N PHE A 158 1.02 17.55 2.48
CA PHE A 158 2.29 17.07 1.96
C PHE A 158 3.38 17.37 2.99
N TRP A 159 4.08 16.33 3.42
CA TRP A 159 5.04 16.41 4.51
C TRP A 159 6.35 15.76 4.11
N ARG A 160 7.46 16.33 4.57
CA ARG A 160 8.80 15.78 4.47
C ARG A 160 9.33 15.47 5.85
N ARG A 161 9.96 14.31 6.02
CA ARG A 161 10.72 13.91 7.20
C ARG A 161 12.21 13.94 6.89
N THR A 162 12.96 14.69 7.68
CA THR A 162 14.44 14.74 7.67
C THR A 162 14.92 14.65 9.11
N ASP A 163 15.94 13.85 9.40
CA ASP A 163 16.52 13.71 10.74
C ASP A 163 15.48 13.50 11.88
N SER A 164 14.48 12.68 11.60
CA SER A 164 13.36 12.41 12.52
C SER A 164 12.43 13.56 12.83
N ARG A 165 12.48 14.64 12.05
CA ARG A 165 11.57 15.78 12.15
C ARG A 165 10.68 15.87 10.92
N TRP A 166 9.39 16.06 11.17
CA TRP A 166 8.38 16.29 10.16
C TRP A 166 8.20 17.78 9.89
N GLN A 167 8.16 18.15 8.63
CA GLN A 167 7.88 19.50 8.17
C GLN A 167 6.81 19.45 7.08
N ARG A 168 5.77 20.26 7.24
CA ARG A 168 4.76 20.45 6.20
C ARG A 168 5.34 21.29 5.06
N ILE A 169 5.09 20.85 3.83
CA ILE A 169 5.36 21.61 2.62
C ILE A 169 4.03 22.17 2.15
N GLU A 170 3.89 23.50 2.15
CA GLU A 170 2.69 24.15 1.66
C GLU A 170 2.64 24.07 0.13
N LEU A 171 1.49 23.65 -0.39
CA LEU A 171 1.22 23.54 -1.82
C LEU A 171 0.14 24.56 -2.22
N PRO A 172 0.13 25.03 -3.47
CA PRO A 172 -0.92 25.93 -3.98
C PRO A 172 -2.25 25.19 -4.25
N THR A 173 -2.55 24.14 -3.48
CA THR A 173 -3.75 23.31 -3.60
C THR A 173 -4.11 22.73 -2.24
N ASN A 174 -5.41 22.55 -2.02
CA ASN A 174 -5.97 21.79 -0.90
C ASN A 174 -6.69 20.52 -1.38
N ARG A 175 -6.40 20.06 -2.61
CA ARG A 175 -6.98 18.83 -3.16
C ARG A 175 -6.37 17.60 -2.50
N ARG A 176 -7.08 16.48 -2.57
CA ARG A 176 -6.56 15.17 -2.18
C ARG A 176 -5.35 14.81 -3.05
N LEU A 177 -4.24 14.48 -2.42
CA LEU A 177 -3.03 13.96 -3.06
C LEU A 177 -3.00 12.45 -2.85
N THR A 178 -3.01 11.69 -3.95
CA THR A 178 -3.24 10.23 -3.90
C THR A 178 -1.97 9.40 -3.92
N ALA A 179 -0.86 9.96 -4.38
CA ALA A 179 0.41 9.27 -4.45
C ALA A 179 1.56 10.27 -4.41
N THR A 180 2.73 9.82 -3.97
CA THR A 180 4.00 10.54 -4.09
C THR A 180 5.04 9.56 -4.61
N PHE A 181 5.97 10.05 -5.44
CA PHE A 181 7.05 9.25 -5.99
C PHE A 181 8.34 10.07 -6.03
N ALA A 182 9.43 9.47 -5.57
CA ALA A 182 10.75 10.07 -5.59
C ALA A 182 11.65 9.37 -6.63
N THR A 183 12.32 10.17 -7.45
CA THR A 183 13.28 9.70 -8.45
C THR A 183 14.69 9.53 -7.86
N PRO A 184 15.59 8.81 -8.55
CA PRO A 184 16.97 8.61 -8.07
C PRO A 184 17.79 9.89 -7.85
N ASP A 185 17.43 10.99 -8.51
CA ASP A 185 18.03 12.32 -8.33
C ASP A 185 17.39 13.12 -7.18
N SER A 186 16.51 12.50 -6.39
CA SER A 186 15.73 13.10 -5.30
C SER A 186 14.68 14.14 -5.73
N THR A 187 14.31 14.20 -7.01
CA THR A 187 13.09 14.91 -7.42
C THR A 187 11.86 14.17 -6.87
N VAL A 188 10.90 14.91 -6.33
CA VAL A 188 9.67 14.34 -5.76
C VAL A 188 8.45 14.87 -6.49
N TRP A 189 7.57 13.96 -6.89
CA TRP A 189 6.30 14.23 -7.55
C TRP A 189 5.15 13.87 -6.62
N VAL A 190 4.12 14.71 -6.56
CA VAL A 190 2.92 14.56 -5.75
C VAL A 190 1.68 15.13 -6.46
#